data_AF-X1T7J0-F1
#
_entry.id   AF-X1T7J0-F1
#
_cell.length_a   1.000
_cell.length_b   1.000
_cell.length_c   1.000
_cell.angle_alpha   90.00
_cell.angle_beta   90.00
_cell.angle_gamma   90.00
#
_symmetry.space_group_name_H-M   'P 1'
#
loop_
_entity.id
_entity.type
_entity.pdbx_description
1 polymer ?
#
loop_
_entity_poly.entity_id
_entity_poly.type
_entity_poly.pdbx_seq_one_letter_code
_entity_poly.pdbx_strand_id
1 'polypeptide(L)'
;ETGEGGFEVNLRNSTGDYALRIGIDYMNDDMFVWRTSSTTAQQFGAGKYSDNTWFHIRIDFDIPTKKFDIYLDGIKEVDQEDLFYDINSVQHVRFDQTGTYSGWYLDALSFSWDLDYIIGDNLYEGLLLSFDNSTNFDWIGYSLDGQANKTILGNTTIPMPEDGSHYIQISGYSSLGTTYQSDIRYFSVDTGSPEITIITPVQDDYCRYIPPNFELSILKPDISKIWYTLDNGITNITSAGLTGTIDQIEWEKKGVGPVTIGFYANDTLGFEG
;
A
#
# COMPACT_ATOMS: atom_id res chain seq x y z
N GLU A 1 16.87 -27.77 10.69
CA GLU A 1 15.63 -27.24 10.10
C GLU A 1 16.02 -26.16 9.11
N THR A 2 16.09 -26.50 7.83
CA THR A 2 16.36 -25.55 6.75
C THR A 2 15.07 -24.79 6.51
N GLY A 3 15.04 -23.52 6.93
CA GLY A 3 13.84 -22.70 7.02
C GLY A 3 13.09 -22.56 5.71
N GLU A 4 11.82 -22.93 5.75
CA GLU A 4 10.79 -22.55 4.77
C GLU A 4 10.78 -21.02 4.71
N GLY A 5 11.16 -20.43 3.57
CA GLY A 5 11.17 -18.98 3.39
C GLY A 5 9.81 -18.50 2.91
N GLY A 6 9.23 -17.48 3.54
CA GLY A 6 7.93 -16.94 3.15
C GLY A 6 7.29 -15.98 4.14
N PHE A 7 6.05 -15.61 3.85
CA PHE A 7 5.18 -14.81 4.71
C PHE A 7 4.13 -15.72 5.34
N GLU A 8 3.93 -15.62 6.65
CA GLU A 8 2.89 -16.34 7.37
C GLU A 8 1.98 -15.39 8.15
N VAL A 9 0.68 -15.66 8.09
CA VAL A 9 -0.34 -15.11 9.00
C VAL A 9 -0.75 -16.21 9.98
N ASN A 10 -0.52 -15.95 11.26
CA ASN A 10 -0.70 -16.90 12.34
C ASN A 10 -1.81 -16.41 13.29
N LEU A 11 -2.90 -17.18 13.41
CA LEU A 11 -3.92 -16.99 14.44
C LEU A 11 -3.49 -17.76 15.69
N ARG A 12 -3.40 -17.10 16.84
CA ARG A 12 -2.88 -17.71 18.08
C ARG A 12 -3.72 -17.41 19.31
N ASN A 13 -3.66 -18.28 20.31
CA ASN A 13 -4.17 -17.99 21.65
C ASN A 13 -3.15 -17.16 22.48
N SER A 14 -3.48 -16.86 23.74
CA SER A 14 -2.60 -16.11 24.66
C SER A 14 -1.33 -16.84 25.06
N THR A 15 -1.30 -18.18 25.01
CA THR A 15 -0.12 -18.99 25.33
C THR A 15 0.82 -19.17 24.15
N GLY A 16 0.39 -18.76 22.94
CA GLY A 16 1.17 -18.80 21.72
C GLY A 16 0.90 -20.02 20.82
N ASP A 17 -0.07 -20.87 21.17
CA ASP A 17 -0.48 -22.01 20.36
C ASP A 17 -1.26 -21.54 19.13
N TYR A 18 -1.05 -22.23 18.01
CA TYR A 18 -1.59 -21.86 16.70
C TYR A 18 -3.01 -22.40 16.48
N ALA A 19 -3.99 -21.53 16.26
CA ALA A 19 -5.29 -21.93 15.72
C ALA A 19 -5.17 -22.31 14.24
N LEU A 20 -4.48 -21.45 13.50
CA LEU A 20 -4.35 -21.53 12.06
C LEU A 20 -3.05 -20.83 11.66
N ARG A 21 -2.39 -21.41 10.67
CA ARG A 21 -1.22 -20.83 10.02
C ARG A 21 -1.48 -20.87 8.54
N ILE A 22 -1.55 -19.69 7.92
CA ILE A 22 -1.61 -19.55 6.47
C ILE A 22 -0.38 -18.79 6.01
N GLY A 23 0.02 -18.95 4.77
CA GLY A 23 1.15 -18.23 4.23
C GLY A 23 1.33 -18.48 2.75
N ILE A 24 2.49 -18.06 2.26
CA ILE A 24 2.96 -18.34 0.90
C ILE A 24 4.25 -19.15 1.04
N ASP A 25 4.29 -20.32 0.40
CA ASP A 25 5.47 -21.17 0.33
C ASP A 25 6.21 -20.92 -0.99
N TYR A 26 7.34 -20.23 -0.90
CA TYR A 26 8.15 -19.83 -2.04
C TYR A 26 9.11 -20.92 -2.55
N MET A 27 9.19 -22.08 -1.88
CA MET A 27 10.06 -23.18 -2.29
C MET A 27 9.34 -24.22 -3.17
N ASN A 28 8.01 -24.13 -3.29
CA ASN A 28 7.14 -25.04 -4.04
C ASN A 28 6.21 -24.26 -4.99
N ASP A 29 6.77 -23.59 -6.00
CA ASP A 29 6.05 -22.83 -7.05
C ASP A 29 5.28 -21.58 -6.54
N ASP A 30 5.77 -20.93 -5.49
CA ASP A 30 5.20 -19.70 -4.90
C ASP A 30 3.68 -19.82 -4.65
N MET A 31 3.29 -20.79 -3.84
CA MET A 31 1.87 -21.13 -3.66
C MET A 31 1.32 -20.70 -2.31
N PHE A 32 0.04 -20.35 -2.26
CA PHE A 32 -0.66 -20.17 -1.00
C PHE A 32 -0.82 -21.50 -0.26
N VAL A 33 -0.51 -21.49 1.03
CA VAL A 33 -0.54 -22.69 1.87
C VAL A 33 -1.19 -22.43 3.22
N TRP A 34 -1.80 -23.46 3.78
CA TRP A 34 -2.22 -23.50 5.18
C TRP A 34 -1.66 -24.77 5.85
N ARG A 35 -1.41 -24.74 7.15
CA ARG A 35 -0.76 -25.86 7.85
C ARG A 35 -1.75 -26.74 8.60
N THR A 36 -1.59 -28.04 8.43
CA THR A 36 -2.29 -29.09 9.20
C THR A 36 -1.45 -29.63 10.35
N SER A 37 -0.13 -29.41 10.32
CA SER A 37 0.79 -29.80 11.38
C SER A 37 2.06 -28.94 11.34
N SER A 38 2.98 -29.16 12.29
CA SER A 38 4.26 -28.43 12.33
C SER A 38 5.15 -28.73 11.12
N THR A 39 4.87 -29.80 10.38
CA THR A 39 5.66 -30.27 9.24
C THR A 39 4.84 -30.49 7.97
N THR A 40 3.54 -30.18 8.00
CA THR A 40 2.64 -30.46 6.87
C THR A 40 1.84 -29.21 6.51
N ALA A 41 1.95 -28.84 5.24
CA ALA A 41 1.17 -27.79 4.61
C ALA A 41 0.26 -28.39 3.53
N GLN A 42 -0.89 -27.75 3.32
CA GLN A 42 -1.82 -28.00 2.23
C GLN A 42 -1.89 -26.75 1.36
N GLN A 43 -2.00 -26.93 0.06
CA GLN A 43 -2.05 -25.85 -0.92
C GLN A 43 -3.49 -25.39 -1.14
N PHE A 44 -3.66 -24.12 -1.47
CA PHE A 44 -4.92 -23.55 -1.93
C PHE A 44 -4.66 -22.46 -2.98
N GLY A 45 -5.67 -22.05 -3.76
CA GLY A 45 -5.49 -20.98 -4.76
C GLY A 45 -4.48 -21.31 -5.86
N ALA A 46 -4.45 -22.57 -6.32
CA ALA A 46 -3.47 -23.03 -7.32
C ALA A 46 -3.45 -22.13 -8.58
N GLY A 47 -2.26 -21.65 -8.95
CA GLY A 47 -2.06 -20.79 -10.11
C GLY A 47 -2.54 -19.34 -9.96
N LYS A 48 -2.99 -18.92 -8.77
CA LYS A 48 -3.43 -17.54 -8.51
C LYS A 48 -2.31 -16.61 -8.06
N TYR A 49 -1.25 -17.15 -7.46
CA TYR A 49 -0.13 -16.33 -7.01
C TYR A 49 0.62 -15.70 -8.19
N SER A 50 1.04 -14.46 -8.00
CA SER A 50 1.97 -13.73 -8.85
C SER A 50 2.66 -12.63 -8.04
N ASP A 51 3.92 -12.38 -8.35
CA ASP A 51 4.69 -11.29 -7.73
C ASP A 51 4.05 -9.93 -8.05
N ASN A 52 4.19 -8.98 -7.12
CA ASN A 52 3.69 -7.61 -7.26
C ASN A 52 2.18 -7.52 -7.53
N THR A 53 1.41 -8.45 -6.99
CA THR A 53 -0.05 -8.49 -7.07
C THR A 53 -0.67 -8.40 -5.67
N TRP A 54 -1.68 -7.55 -5.53
CA TRP A 54 -2.47 -7.47 -4.30
C TRP A 54 -3.51 -8.59 -4.25
N PHE A 55 -3.59 -9.27 -3.10
CA PHE A 55 -4.55 -10.34 -2.86
C PHE A 55 -5.43 -10.01 -1.66
N HIS A 56 -6.72 -10.31 -1.77
CA HIS A 56 -7.64 -10.24 -0.65
C HIS A 56 -7.82 -11.63 -0.03
N ILE A 57 -7.43 -11.78 1.24
CA ILE A 57 -7.61 -13.03 1.98
C ILE A 57 -8.62 -12.81 3.09
N ARG A 58 -9.70 -13.59 3.10
CA ARG A 58 -10.65 -13.68 4.22
C ARG A 58 -10.57 -15.05 4.85
N ILE A 59 -10.53 -15.09 6.18
CA ILE A 59 -10.58 -16.31 6.97
C ILE A 59 -11.83 -16.26 7.84
N ASP A 60 -12.73 -17.22 7.64
CA ASP A 60 -13.88 -17.41 8.51
C ASP A 60 -13.56 -18.60 9.43
N PHE A 61 -13.51 -18.40 10.74
CA PHE A 61 -13.20 -19.48 11.69
C PHE A 61 -14.24 -19.54 12.81
N ASP A 62 -14.53 -20.77 13.25
CA ASP A 62 -15.49 -21.06 14.30
C ASP A 62 -14.82 -21.90 15.40
N ILE A 63 -14.66 -21.29 16.57
CA ILE A 63 -13.97 -21.90 17.72
C ILE A 63 -14.81 -23.00 18.39
N PRO A 64 -16.14 -22.88 18.54
CA PRO A 64 -17.00 -23.99 18.93
C PRO A 64 -16.87 -25.24 18.06
N THR A 65 -16.91 -25.10 16.72
CA THR A 65 -16.86 -26.26 15.80
C THR A 65 -15.45 -26.67 15.41
N LYS A 66 -14.44 -25.84 15.72
CA LYS A 66 -13.02 -26.02 15.37
C LYS A 66 -12.77 -26.04 13.86
N LYS A 67 -13.60 -25.32 13.10
CA LYS A 67 -13.54 -25.29 11.64
C LYS A 67 -13.13 -23.92 11.11
N PHE A 68 -12.55 -23.90 9.91
CA PHE A 68 -12.30 -22.67 9.18
C PHE A 68 -12.52 -22.83 7.68
N ASP A 69 -12.81 -21.69 7.04
CA ASP A 69 -12.83 -21.50 5.60
C ASP A 69 -11.77 -20.44 5.22
N ILE A 70 -11.22 -20.54 4.01
CA ILE A 70 -10.37 -19.50 3.42
C ILE A 70 -10.98 -19.05 2.10
N TYR A 71 -11.04 -17.73 1.91
CA TYR A 71 -11.41 -17.10 0.64
C TYR A 71 -10.22 -16.32 0.11
N LEU A 72 -9.95 -16.47 -1.18
CA LEU A 72 -8.96 -15.71 -1.94
C LEU A 72 -9.68 -14.94 -3.04
N ASP A 73 -9.60 -13.62 -2.97
CA ASP A 73 -10.29 -12.68 -3.87
C ASP A 73 -11.81 -12.96 -3.95
N GLY A 74 -12.41 -13.20 -2.77
CA GLY A 74 -13.83 -13.51 -2.61
C GLY A 74 -14.25 -14.93 -3.01
N ILE A 75 -13.35 -15.73 -3.58
CA ILE A 75 -13.60 -17.13 -3.96
C ILE A 75 -13.23 -18.03 -2.78
N LYS A 76 -14.15 -18.90 -2.33
CA LYS A 76 -13.85 -19.90 -1.29
C LYS A 76 -12.87 -20.94 -1.86
N GLU A 77 -11.69 -21.04 -1.25
CA GLU A 77 -10.62 -21.98 -1.62
C GLU A 77 -10.47 -23.14 -0.62
N VAL A 78 -10.83 -22.91 0.65
CA VAL A 78 -10.81 -23.92 1.71
C VAL A 78 -12.18 -23.93 2.40
N ASP A 79 -12.76 -25.11 2.63
CA ASP A 79 -14.12 -25.29 3.12
C ASP A 79 -14.17 -26.26 4.31
N GLN A 80 -14.49 -25.74 5.49
CA GLN A 80 -14.75 -26.49 6.72
C GLN A 80 -13.60 -27.42 7.17
N GLU A 81 -12.37 -26.95 7.01
CA GLU A 81 -11.16 -27.66 7.46
C GLU A 81 -10.91 -27.48 8.96
N ASP A 82 -10.17 -28.41 9.57
CA ASP A 82 -9.89 -28.41 11.02
C ASP A 82 -8.82 -27.38 11.40
N LEU A 83 -9.05 -26.63 12.47
CA LEU A 83 -8.02 -25.80 13.10
C LEU A 83 -6.80 -26.65 13.50
N PHE A 84 -5.61 -26.07 13.40
CA PHE A 84 -4.33 -26.74 13.62
C PHE A 84 -4.24 -27.33 15.05
N TYR A 85 -4.38 -26.50 16.08
CA TYR A 85 -4.50 -26.95 17.46
C TYR A 85 -5.92 -26.75 17.96
N ASP A 86 -6.37 -27.67 18.81
CA ASP A 86 -7.62 -27.52 19.57
C ASP A 86 -7.47 -26.40 20.60
N ILE A 87 -7.84 -25.19 20.20
CA ILE A 87 -7.79 -24.00 21.05
C ILE A 87 -9.20 -23.49 21.36
N ASN A 88 -9.36 -22.84 22.51
CA ASN A 88 -10.66 -22.31 22.96
C ASN A 88 -10.87 -20.81 22.70
N SER A 89 -9.86 -20.11 22.18
CA SER A 89 -9.96 -18.70 21.81
C SER A 89 -8.78 -18.28 20.94
N VAL A 90 -9.03 -17.47 19.91
CA VAL A 90 -7.98 -16.69 19.21
C VAL A 90 -7.88 -15.32 19.86
N GLN A 91 -6.66 -14.89 20.15
CA GLN A 91 -6.38 -13.62 20.84
C GLN A 91 -5.33 -12.78 20.10
N HIS A 92 -4.54 -13.38 19.21
CA HIS A 92 -3.53 -12.70 18.44
C HIS A 92 -3.62 -13.08 16.96
N VAL A 93 -3.47 -12.07 16.09
CA VAL A 93 -3.08 -12.24 14.69
C VAL A 93 -1.62 -11.81 14.61
N ARG A 94 -0.74 -12.69 14.13
CA ARG A 94 0.69 -12.44 14.03
C ARG A 94 1.16 -12.64 12.60
N PHE A 95 1.89 -11.65 12.09
CA PHE A 95 2.53 -11.69 10.79
C PHE A 95 4.00 -12.03 10.98
N ASP A 96 4.43 -13.14 10.39
CA ASP A 96 5.77 -13.66 10.52
C ASP A 96 6.44 -13.73 9.14
N GLN A 97 7.68 -13.26 9.09
CA GLN A 97 8.55 -13.55 7.97
C GLN A 97 9.45 -14.73 8.33
N THR A 98 9.53 -15.71 7.45
CA THR A 98 10.41 -16.87 7.60
C THR A 98 11.50 -16.85 6.52
N GLY A 99 12.69 -17.34 6.86
CA GLY A 99 13.84 -17.39 5.92
C GLY A 99 14.45 -16.03 5.57
N THR A 100 15.15 -15.97 4.42
CA THR A 100 15.92 -14.81 3.94
C THR A 100 15.14 -13.90 2.97
N TYR A 101 13.82 -14.01 2.93
CA TYR A 101 12.97 -13.22 2.03
C TYR A 101 13.01 -11.71 2.37
N SER A 102 12.77 -10.84 1.40
CA SER A 102 12.76 -9.38 1.59
C SER A 102 11.51 -8.75 0.99
N GLY A 103 10.56 -8.39 1.86
CA GLY A 103 9.49 -7.44 1.54
C GLY A 103 8.13 -8.07 1.27
N TRP A 104 7.23 -8.01 2.25
CA TRP A 104 5.79 -8.15 2.06
C TRP A 104 5.14 -6.82 2.41
N TYR A 105 4.04 -6.53 1.75
CA TYR A 105 3.24 -5.33 2.01
C TYR A 105 1.88 -5.76 2.54
N LEU A 106 1.37 -5.01 3.51
CA LEU A 106 0.03 -5.15 4.04
C LEU A 106 -0.65 -3.80 3.90
N ASP A 107 -1.74 -3.80 3.15
CA ASP A 107 -2.59 -2.62 2.95
C ASP A 107 -3.65 -2.53 4.05
N ALA A 108 -4.43 -3.60 4.24
CA ALA A 108 -5.56 -3.62 5.16
C ALA A 108 -5.61 -4.86 6.05
N LEU A 109 -6.05 -4.65 7.29
CA LEU A 109 -6.55 -5.71 8.17
C LEU A 109 -7.81 -5.20 8.86
N SER A 110 -8.88 -5.99 8.80
CA SER A 110 -10.13 -5.71 9.51
C SER A 110 -10.80 -7.02 9.93
N PHE A 111 -11.86 -6.92 10.71
CA PHE A 111 -12.50 -8.03 11.39
C PHE A 111 -14.00 -8.06 11.07
N SER A 112 -14.61 -9.23 11.12
CA SER A 112 -16.04 -9.40 10.78
C SER A 112 -17.01 -8.68 11.74
N TRP A 113 -16.54 -8.27 12.92
CA TRP A 113 -17.31 -7.45 13.87
C TRP A 113 -17.07 -5.94 13.70
N ASP A 114 -16.23 -5.55 12.75
CA ASP A 114 -16.10 -4.17 12.30
C ASP A 114 -17.24 -3.87 11.31
N LEU A 115 -18.13 -2.95 11.68
CA LEU A 115 -19.29 -2.59 10.87
C LEU A 115 -18.90 -1.85 9.59
N ASP A 116 -17.69 -1.31 9.54
CA ASP A 116 -17.16 -0.55 8.42
C ASP A 116 -16.22 -1.40 7.53
N TYR A 117 -16.23 -2.74 7.69
CA TYR A 117 -15.47 -3.62 6.80
C TYR A 117 -16.10 -3.71 5.41
N ILE A 118 -15.43 -3.11 4.42
CA ILE A 118 -15.78 -3.21 3.00
C ILE A 118 -14.55 -3.67 2.22
N ILE A 119 -14.72 -4.70 1.38
CA ILE A 119 -13.64 -5.24 0.53
C ILE A 119 -13.20 -4.14 -0.44
N GLY A 120 -11.92 -3.75 -0.37
CA GLY A 120 -11.34 -2.74 -1.25
C GLY A 120 -11.39 -1.30 -0.73
N ASP A 121 -11.86 -1.06 0.50
CA ASP A 121 -11.87 0.30 1.08
C ASP A 121 -10.47 0.92 1.20
N ASN A 122 -9.45 0.11 1.49
CA ASN A 122 -8.06 0.56 1.50
C ASN A 122 -7.41 0.54 0.11
N LEU A 123 -7.98 -0.22 -0.85
CA LEU A 123 -7.50 -0.22 -2.23
C LEU A 123 -7.86 1.11 -2.94
N TYR A 124 -8.87 1.82 -2.45
CA TYR A 124 -9.27 3.15 -2.89
C TYR A 124 -9.45 4.08 -1.68
N GLU A 125 -8.41 4.21 -0.83
CA GLU A 125 -8.48 5.10 0.34
C GLU A 125 -9.00 6.47 -0.08
N GLY A 126 -10.23 6.74 0.34
CA GLY A 126 -10.84 8.03 0.13
C GLY A 126 -10.39 9.02 1.20
N LEU A 127 -10.90 10.24 1.14
CA LEU A 127 -10.68 11.23 2.18
C LEU A 127 -11.71 11.02 3.32
N LEU A 128 -11.23 10.81 4.55
CA LEU A 128 -12.12 10.77 5.71
C LEU A 128 -12.72 12.16 5.97
N LEU A 129 -14.04 12.26 5.82
CA LEU A 129 -14.82 13.42 6.22
C LEU A 129 -15.41 13.18 7.60
N SER A 130 -14.75 13.75 8.61
CA SER A 130 -15.19 13.70 10.01
C SER A 130 -15.70 15.05 10.48
N PHE A 131 -16.73 15.04 11.32
CA PHE A 131 -17.29 16.24 11.94
C PHE A 131 -17.91 15.93 13.30
N ASP A 132 -17.75 16.88 14.22
CA ASP A 132 -18.46 16.84 15.49
C ASP A 132 -19.80 17.57 15.35
N ASN A 133 -20.86 16.98 15.90
CA ASN A 133 -22.12 17.66 16.08
C ASN A 133 -22.66 17.44 17.49
N SER A 134 -23.36 18.45 18.00
CA SER A 134 -24.08 18.41 19.27
C SER A 134 -25.60 18.49 19.06
N THR A 135 -26.05 18.46 17.80
CA THR A 135 -27.42 18.72 17.39
C THR A 135 -27.94 17.52 16.61
N ASN A 136 -29.18 17.11 16.89
CA ASN A 136 -29.81 16.03 16.13
C ASN A 136 -30.31 16.56 14.78
N PHE A 137 -29.81 15.99 13.69
CA PHE A 137 -30.17 16.38 12.33
C PHE A 137 -31.08 15.34 11.69
N ASP A 138 -32.08 15.80 10.95
CA ASP A 138 -32.94 14.92 10.15
C ASP A 138 -32.26 14.55 8.82
N TRP A 139 -31.29 15.37 8.40
CA TRP A 139 -30.47 15.13 7.23
C TRP A 139 -29.13 15.84 7.36
N ILE A 140 -28.10 15.19 6.83
CA ILE A 140 -26.76 15.71 6.69
C ILE A 140 -26.28 15.37 5.27
N GLY A 141 -25.54 16.29 4.66
CA GLY A 141 -24.84 16.02 3.42
C GLY A 141 -23.63 16.93 3.22
N TYR A 142 -22.73 16.51 2.34
CA TYR A 142 -21.56 17.30 1.96
C TYR A 142 -21.65 17.76 0.51
N SER A 143 -21.05 18.91 0.23
CA SER A 143 -20.77 19.40 -1.12
C SER A 143 -19.26 19.48 -1.30
N LEU A 144 -18.74 18.75 -2.29
CA LEU A 144 -17.35 18.83 -2.76
C LEU A 144 -17.32 19.76 -3.99
N ASP A 145 -16.48 20.78 -3.97
CA ASP A 145 -16.27 21.75 -5.07
C ASP A 145 -17.55 22.44 -5.57
N GLY A 146 -18.49 22.69 -4.65
CA GLY A 146 -19.78 23.32 -4.95
C GLY A 146 -20.76 22.44 -5.73
N GLN A 147 -20.45 21.16 -5.91
CA GLN A 147 -21.35 20.19 -6.51
C GLN A 147 -22.58 19.93 -5.62
N ALA A 148 -23.59 19.28 -6.20
CA ALA A 148 -24.80 18.92 -5.47
C ALA A 148 -24.49 18.10 -4.20
N ASN A 149 -25.22 18.38 -3.12
CA ASN A 149 -25.00 17.72 -1.84
C ASN A 149 -25.21 16.19 -1.95
N LYS A 150 -24.26 15.43 -1.40
CA LYS A 150 -24.37 13.99 -1.19
C LYS A 150 -24.76 13.71 0.26
N THR A 151 -25.83 12.94 0.45
CA THR A 151 -26.35 12.56 1.78
C THR A 151 -25.38 11.65 2.52
N ILE A 152 -25.19 11.90 3.81
CA ILE A 152 -24.36 11.09 4.72
C ILE A 152 -25.10 10.86 6.04
N LEU A 153 -24.76 9.77 6.75
CA LEU A 153 -25.38 9.40 8.04
C LEU A 153 -24.51 9.78 9.25
N GLY A 154 -23.27 10.21 9.01
CA GLY A 154 -22.27 10.51 10.01
C GLY A 154 -20.93 10.75 9.33
N ASN A 155 -19.85 10.58 10.08
CA ASN A 155 -18.50 10.52 9.51
C ASN A 155 -18.48 9.50 8.37
N THR A 156 -17.83 9.84 7.27
CA THR A 156 -17.81 8.99 6.08
C THR A 156 -16.50 9.16 5.33
N THR A 157 -16.13 8.17 4.54
CA THR A 157 -15.03 8.26 3.58
C THR A 157 -15.61 8.67 2.23
N ILE A 158 -15.08 9.73 1.64
CA ILE A 158 -15.45 10.15 0.28
C ILE A 158 -14.39 9.67 -0.70
N PRO A 159 -14.74 9.32 -1.96
CA PRO A 159 -13.73 8.95 -2.95
C PRO A 159 -12.63 10.01 -3.05
N MET A 160 -11.37 9.58 -3.23
CA MET A 160 -10.25 10.50 -3.41
C MET A 160 -10.55 11.41 -4.62
N PRO A 161 -10.56 12.74 -4.46
CA PRO A 161 -10.71 13.66 -5.58
C PRO A 161 -9.54 13.56 -6.57
N GLU A 162 -9.71 14.12 -7.77
CA GLU A 162 -8.60 14.27 -8.72
C GLU A 162 -7.50 15.17 -8.12
N ASP A 163 -6.28 15.12 -8.68
CA ASP A 163 -5.21 16.02 -8.27
C ASP A 163 -5.61 17.48 -8.50
N GLY A 164 -5.31 18.34 -7.53
CA GLY A 164 -5.63 19.76 -7.59
C GLY A 164 -6.11 20.35 -6.27
N SER A 165 -6.65 21.56 -6.36
CA SER A 165 -7.22 22.29 -5.22
C SER A 165 -8.71 22.02 -5.10
N HIS A 166 -9.14 21.68 -3.89
CA HIS A 166 -10.52 21.32 -3.58
C HIS A 166 -11.04 22.08 -2.37
N TYR A 167 -12.36 22.10 -2.24
CA TYR A 167 -13.00 22.51 -1.00
C TYR A 167 -14.25 21.70 -0.70
N ILE A 168 -14.54 21.54 0.59
CA ILE A 168 -15.69 20.80 1.08
C ILE A 168 -16.45 21.57 2.14
N GLN A 169 -17.77 21.43 2.14
CA GLN A 169 -18.65 21.98 3.16
C GLN A 169 -19.72 20.95 3.53
N ILE A 170 -20.00 20.81 4.82
CA ILE A 170 -21.09 19.99 5.33
C ILE A 170 -22.29 20.90 5.60
N SER A 171 -23.47 20.46 5.21
CA SER A 171 -24.74 21.09 5.52
C SER A 171 -25.69 20.08 6.17
N GLY A 172 -26.58 20.56 7.02
CA GLY A 172 -27.61 19.74 7.64
C GLY A 172 -28.87 20.53 7.89
N TYR A 173 -29.99 19.85 8.11
CA TYR A 173 -31.19 20.48 8.64
C TYR A 173 -31.80 19.67 9.77
N SER A 174 -32.39 20.37 10.73
CA SER A 174 -33.08 19.75 11.86
C SER A 174 -34.56 19.49 11.56
N SER A 175 -35.23 18.76 12.44
CA SER A 175 -36.69 18.55 12.40
C SER A 175 -37.55 19.80 12.49
N LEU A 176 -36.96 20.93 12.88
CA LEU A 176 -37.60 22.24 12.86
C LEU A 176 -37.42 22.98 11.53
N GLY A 177 -36.74 22.37 10.55
CA GLY A 177 -36.43 22.96 9.25
C GLY A 177 -35.29 23.98 9.27
N THR A 178 -34.59 24.14 10.41
CA THR A 178 -33.43 25.03 10.51
C THR A 178 -32.25 24.42 9.76
N THR A 179 -31.65 25.20 8.85
CA THR A 179 -30.44 24.79 8.11
C THR A 179 -29.18 25.22 8.86
N TYR A 180 -28.18 24.35 8.84
CA TYR A 180 -26.86 24.55 9.43
C TYR A 180 -25.79 24.23 8.39
N GLN A 181 -24.68 24.97 8.43
CA GLN A 181 -23.54 24.74 7.56
C GLN A 181 -22.26 24.81 8.39
N SER A 182 -21.30 23.96 8.07
CA SER A 182 -19.94 24.09 8.56
C SER A 182 -19.25 25.28 7.89
N ASP A 183 -18.09 25.66 8.42
CA ASP A 183 -17.11 26.39 7.62
C ASP A 183 -16.72 25.57 6.38
N ILE A 184 -16.28 26.27 5.34
CA ILE A 184 -15.62 25.64 4.19
C ILE A 184 -14.21 25.19 4.60
N ARG A 185 -13.82 23.98 4.20
CA ARG A 185 -12.46 23.46 4.35
C ARG A 185 -11.83 23.33 2.98
N TYR A 186 -10.67 23.96 2.80
CA TYR A 186 -9.86 23.89 1.58
C TYR A 186 -8.75 22.88 1.77
N PHE A 187 -8.45 22.11 0.72
CA PHE A 187 -7.37 21.13 0.72
C PHE A 187 -6.85 20.94 -0.71
N SER A 188 -5.73 20.25 -0.85
CA SER A 188 -5.18 19.85 -2.15
C SER A 188 -4.89 18.36 -2.17
N VAL A 189 -5.07 17.75 -3.32
CA VAL A 189 -4.71 16.36 -3.59
C VAL A 189 -3.55 16.37 -4.59
N ASP A 190 -2.53 15.56 -4.32
CA ASP A 190 -1.38 15.35 -5.19
C ASP A 190 -0.99 13.87 -5.08
N THR A 191 -1.17 13.13 -6.16
CA THR A 191 -0.91 11.69 -6.25
C THR A 191 0.09 11.33 -7.34
N GLY A 192 0.54 12.30 -8.15
CA GLY A 192 1.49 12.06 -9.23
C GLY A 192 2.94 11.92 -8.74
N SER A 193 3.74 11.07 -9.36
CA SER A 193 5.20 11.09 -9.16
C SER A 193 5.86 12.21 -9.98
N PRO A 194 7.06 12.69 -9.59
CA PRO A 194 7.89 13.54 -10.46
C PRO A 194 8.12 12.92 -11.83
N GLU A 195 7.75 13.61 -12.92
CA GLU A 195 8.11 13.17 -14.27
C GLU A 195 9.45 13.77 -14.71
N ILE A 196 10.47 12.92 -14.87
CA ILE A 196 11.83 13.33 -15.24
C ILE A 196 12.06 13.15 -16.74
N THR A 197 12.42 14.24 -17.41
CA THR A 197 12.95 14.24 -18.78
C THR A 197 14.45 14.53 -18.75
N ILE A 198 15.25 13.65 -19.35
CA ILE A 198 16.69 13.85 -19.52
C ILE A 198 16.90 14.66 -20.81
N ILE A 199 17.36 15.90 -20.68
CA ILE A 199 17.72 16.76 -21.80
C ILE A 199 19.15 16.42 -22.26
N THR A 200 20.07 16.29 -21.30
CA THR A 200 21.42 15.76 -21.51
C THR A 200 21.86 14.90 -20.32
N PRO A 201 22.77 13.92 -20.51
CA PRO A 201 23.32 13.46 -21.80
C PRO A 201 22.26 12.75 -22.66
N VAL A 202 22.47 12.74 -23.98
CA VAL A 202 21.64 11.94 -24.89
C VAL A 202 22.08 10.49 -24.86
N GLN A 203 21.17 9.60 -25.24
CA GLN A 203 21.49 8.17 -25.33
C GLN A 203 22.69 7.93 -26.26
N ASP A 204 23.57 7.01 -25.85
CA ASP A 204 24.78 6.60 -26.57
C ASP A 204 25.82 7.72 -26.79
N ASP A 205 25.80 8.78 -25.98
CA ASP A 205 26.82 9.82 -26.02
C ASP A 205 28.21 9.25 -25.67
N TYR A 206 29.23 9.65 -26.44
CA TYR A 206 30.58 9.13 -26.28
C TYR A 206 31.38 9.97 -25.28
N CYS A 207 31.44 9.49 -24.05
CA CYS A 207 32.24 10.08 -22.97
C CYS A 207 33.52 9.27 -22.74
N ARG A 208 34.66 9.97 -22.60
CA ARG A 208 35.97 9.34 -22.30
C ARG A 208 36.24 9.38 -20.80
N TYR A 209 37.29 10.10 -20.38
CA TYR A 209 37.68 10.20 -18.97
C TYR A 209 36.94 11.32 -18.23
N ILE A 210 36.28 12.21 -18.97
CA ILE A 210 35.49 13.30 -18.41
C ILE A 210 34.03 12.83 -18.41
N PRO A 211 33.37 12.78 -17.25
CA PRO A 211 31.96 12.45 -17.14
C PRO A 211 31.10 13.47 -17.89
N PRO A 212 29.91 13.07 -18.37
CA PRO A 212 28.98 14.00 -18.98
C PRO A 212 28.46 15.01 -17.96
N ASN A 213 28.13 16.19 -18.45
CA ASN A 213 27.17 17.05 -17.76
C ASN A 213 25.76 16.51 -17.97
N PHE A 214 24.87 16.80 -17.04
CA PHE A 214 23.46 16.52 -17.18
C PHE A 214 22.63 17.80 -17.11
N GLU A 215 21.50 17.75 -17.80
CA GLU A 215 20.43 18.73 -17.76
C GLU A 215 19.11 17.95 -17.77
N LEU A 216 18.25 18.26 -16.80
CA LEU A 216 16.96 17.61 -16.59
C LEU A 216 15.84 18.64 -16.68
N SER A 217 14.67 18.18 -17.09
CA SER A 217 13.40 18.88 -16.88
C SER A 217 12.51 17.99 -16.03
N ILE A 218 12.02 18.51 -14.91
CA ILE A 218 11.11 17.79 -14.02
C ILE A 218 9.76 18.51 -14.00
N LEU A 219 8.69 17.80 -14.36
CA LEU A 219 7.32 18.33 -14.30
C LEU A 219 6.70 17.99 -12.95
N LYS A 220 7.02 18.79 -11.93
CA LYS A 220 6.39 18.75 -10.59
C LYS A 220 6.75 20.02 -9.81
N PRO A 221 5.78 20.74 -9.18
CA PRO A 221 6.08 21.99 -8.47
C PRO A 221 6.80 21.79 -7.13
N ASP A 222 6.52 20.69 -6.42
CA ASP A 222 6.94 20.50 -5.03
C ASP A 222 8.10 19.50 -4.88
N ILE A 223 9.12 19.62 -5.73
CA ILE A 223 10.32 18.77 -5.66
C ILE A 223 11.09 19.00 -4.36
N SER A 224 11.39 17.91 -3.68
CA SER A 224 12.18 17.86 -2.45
C SER A 224 13.63 17.52 -2.72
N LYS A 225 13.90 16.42 -3.45
CA LYS A 225 15.26 15.97 -3.75
C LYS A 225 15.38 15.45 -5.18
N ILE A 226 16.60 15.53 -5.70
CA ILE A 226 17.00 14.95 -6.97
C ILE A 226 18.30 14.19 -6.72
N TRP A 227 18.44 13.00 -7.28
CA TRP A 227 19.67 12.22 -7.21
C TRP A 227 19.89 11.42 -8.49
N TYR A 228 21.10 10.90 -8.64
CA TYR A 228 21.41 9.96 -9.70
C TYR A 228 22.24 8.79 -9.18
N THR A 229 22.26 7.72 -9.96
CA THR A 229 23.06 6.52 -9.71
C THR A 229 23.77 6.07 -10.97
N LEU A 230 24.94 5.45 -10.78
CA LEU A 230 25.71 4.78 -11.84
C LEU A 230 25.76 3.26 -11.62
N ASP A 231 25.02 2.74 -10.64
CA ASP A 231 25.05 1.33 -10.20
C ASP A 231 23.67 0.84 -9.75
N ASN A 232 22.61 1.23 -10.49
CA ASN A 232 21.25 0.76 -10.27
C ASN A 232 20.73 0.99 -8.83
N GLY A 233 21.11 2.12 -8.23
CA GLY A 233 20.59 2.57 -6.93
C GLY A 233 21.39 2.09 -5.72
N ILE A 234 22.51 1.37 -5.90
CA ILE A 234 23.39 0.98 -4.79
C ILE A 234 24.03 2.22 -4.16
N THR A 235 24.51 3.13 -5.00
CA THR A 235 25.09 4.42 -4.62
C THR A 235 24.25 5.54 -5.23
N ASN A 236 23.59 6.33 -4.37
CA ASN A 236 22.80 7.49 -4.77
C ASN A 236 23.55 8.78 -4.47
N ILE A 237 23.74 9.62 -5.49
CA ILE A 237 24.42 10.90 -5.39
C ILE A 237 23.41 12.01 -5.52
N THR A 238 23.24 12.80 -4.46
CA THR A 238 22.31 13.94 -4.45
C THR A 238 22.78 15.04 -5.39
N SER A 239 21.88 15.54 -6.23
CA SER A 239 22.07 16.72 -7.06
C SER A 239 21.50 17.97 -6.39
N ALA A 240 22.20 19.09 -6.51
CA ALA A 240 21.73 20.39 -6.00
C ALA A 240 20.70 21.07 -6.93
N GLY A 241 20.49 20.54 -8.15
CA GLY A 241 19.54 21.12 -9.10
C GLY A 241 19.37 20.27 -10.35
N LEU A 242 18.74 20.87 -11.36
CA LEU A 242 18.41 20.23 -12.63
C LEU A 242 19.61 20.12 -13.59
N THR A 243 20.72 20.80 -13.28
CA THR A 243 21.95 20.76 -14.06
C THR A 243 23.14 20.44 -13.18
N GLY A 244 24.09 19.67 -13.69
CA GLY A 244 25.33 19.38 -12.98
C GLY A 244 26.30 18.54 -13.80
N THR A 245 27.34 18.07 -13.14
CA THR A 245 28.32 17.14 -13.72
C THR A 245 28.26 15.84 -12.94
N ILE A 246 28.27 14.71 -13.64
CA ILE A 246 28.38 13.40 -12.98
C ILE A 246 29.70 13.32 -12.21
N ASP A 247 29.66 12.76 -11.00
CA ASP A 247 30.80 12.73 -10.10
C ASP A 247 31.97 11.96 -10.74
N GLN A 248 33.13 12.62 -10.81
CA GLN A 248 34.33 12.09 -11.44
C GLN A 248 34.84 10.81 -10.75
N ILE A 249 34.76 10.75 -9.42
CA ILE A 249 35.27 9.62 -8.65
C ILE A 249 34.39 8.39 -8.88
N GLU A 250 33.07 8.56 -8.89
CA GLU A 250 32.14 7.47 -9.19
C GLU A 250 32.19 7.04 -10.66
N TRP A 251 32.44 7.97 -11.59
CA TRP A 251 32.64 7.70 -13.01
C TRP A 251 33.86 6.81 -13.27
N GLU A 252 35.00 7.13 -12.66
CA GLU A 252 36.26 6.39 -12.85
C GLU A 252 36.17 4.93 -12.38
N LYS A 253 35.28 4.61 -11.43
CA LYS A 253 35.04 3.24 -10.96
C LYS A 253 34.38 2.33 -12.00
N LYS A 254 33.69 2.89 -13.00
CA LYS A 254 32.96 2.09 -14.01
C LYS A 254 33.88 1.42 -15.02
N GLY A 255 35.08 1.98 -15.24
CA GLY A 255 36.05 1.43 -16.18
C GLY A 255 35.62 1.58 -17.64
N VAL A 256 36.16 0.73 -18.51
CA VAL A 256 35.88 0.76 -19.96
C VAL A 256 34.61 -0.04 -20.25
N GLY A 257 33.58 0.62 -20.78
CA GLY A 257 32.33 -0.02 -21.17
C GLY A 257 31.17 0.97 -21.21
N PRO A 258 29.95 0.50 -21.54
CA PRO A 258 28.75 1.31 -21.41
C PRO A 258 28.50 1.64 -19.93
N VAL A 259 28.08 2.88 -19.66
CA VAL A 259 27.69 3.36 -18.33
C VAL A 259 26.24 3.80 -18.39
N THR A 260 25.39 3.21 -17.55
CA THR A 260 24.00 3.64 -17.38
C THR A 260 23.91 4.64 -16.24
N ILE A 261 23.21 5.75 -16.47
CA ILE A 261 22.91 6.76 -15.46
C ILE A 261 21.41 6.71 -15.19
N GLY A 262 21.01 6.42 -13.96
CA GLY A 262 19.62 6.56 -13.52
C GLY A 262 19.45 7.89 -12.80
N PHE A 263 18.46 8.68 -13.19
CA PHE A 263 18.07 9.91 -12.50
C PHE A 263 16.75 9.68 -11.77
N TYR A 264 16.63 10.28 -10.59
CA TYR A 264 15.48 10.13 -9.71
C TYR A 264 15.17 11.44 -9.03
N ALA A 265 13.91 11.62 -8.68
CA ALA A 265 13.47 12.73 -7.87
C ALA A 265 12.34 12.31 -6.95
N ASN A 266 12.21 13.01 -5.83
CA ASN A 266 11.04 12.91 -4.99
C ASN A 266 10.49 14.28 -4.65
N ASP A 267 9.19 14.31 -4.40
CA ASP A 267 8.51 15.50 -3.94
C ASP A 267 8.52 15.63 -2.40
N THR A 268 7.88 16.68 -1.89
CA THR A 268 7.76 16.92 -0.44
C THR A 268 6.84 15.93 0.29
N LEU A 269 6.03 15.17 -0.45
CA LEU A 269 5.10 14.15 0.08
C LEU A 269 5.72 12.75 0.06
N GLY A 270 6.85 12.56 -0.63
CA GLY A 270 7.58 11.31 -0.74
C GLY A 270 7.27 10.50 -2.00
N PHE A 271 6.51 11.01 -2.96
CA PHE A 271 6.32 10.34 -4.24
C PHE A 271 7.61 10.42 -5.05
N GLU A 272 8.09 9.27 -5.56
CA GLU A 272 9.34 9.15 -6.31
C GLU A 272 9.07 8.83 -7.78
N GLY A 273 9.90 9.38 -8.68
CA GLY A 273 9.87 9.14 -10.12
C GLY A 273 11.25 9.21 -10.75
#